data_AF-A0A7Z6N0F9-F1
#
_entry.id   AF-A0A7Z6N0F9-F1
#
_cell.length_a   1.000
_cell.length_b   1.000
_cell.length_c   1.000
_cell.angle_alpha   90.00
_cell.angle_beta   90.00
_cell.angle_gamma   90.00
#
_symmetry.space_group_name_H-M   'P 1'
#
loop_
_entity.id
_entity.type
_entity.pdbx_description
1 polymer ?
#
loop_
_entity_poly.entity_id
_entity_poly.type
_entity_poly.pdbx_seq_one_letter_code
_entity_poly.pdbx_strand_id
1 'polypeptide(L)'
;MPISPVSNNAPAWWEIDNHEKSLGSEPPQVQVISERYSGIRRQDGRSYGEPVNNKVVASGMHLFVYKPDNRDPGKKPEDIWSAFSQWNQDNCVSVAAIKMAMMQFGEQPTDVFKEVREVPGGFQVTLRNNETAYVTQAELEMTAMAMKLKGTDPRAITSANVISTVMAKVEQQKLSKEQNRSVGFGEALQVLNRPDALPLALARLGLGSMIEMVPPEDLLNGRLGAFSSGVKNGSHSSVSVGGKEERWGLRGGPSPTGEDIYAYAFKKS
;
A
#
# COMPACT_ATOMS: atom_id res chain seq x y z
N MET A 1 -19.35 23.15 8.35
CA MET A 1 -20.20 22.70 9.49
C MET A 1 -19.31 21.92 10.47
N PRO A 2 -19.62 21.97 11.78
CA PRO A 2 -18.64 21.96 12.86
C PRO A 2 -18.01 20.60 13.13
N ILE A 3 -16.76 20.66 13.60
CA ILE A 3 -15.90 19.55 14.01
C ILE A 3 -16.52 18.89 15.26
N SER A 4 -16.77 17.59 15.22
CA SER A 4 -17.27 16.78 16.36
C SER A 4 -16.21 15.75 16.79
N PRO A 5 -16.24 15.27 18.06
CA PRO A 5 -15.05 15.16 18.91
C PRO A 5 -14.19 13.90 18.69
N VAL A 6 -12.92 14.06 19.06
CA VAL A 6 -11.88 13.03 19.16
C VAL A 6 -12.22 12.06 20.30
N SER A 7 -12.20 10.76 20.01
CA SER A 7 -12.25 9.69 21.02
C SER A 7 -10.82 9.26 21.34
N ASN A 8 -10.39 9.45 22.60
CA ASN A 8 -9.01 9.30 23.08
C ASN A 8 -8.57 7.88 23.48
N ASN A 9 -9.32 6.83 23.13
CA ASN A 9 -8.94 5.47 23.51
C ASN A 9 -8.23 4.77 22.35
N ALA A 10 -6.91 4.56 22.50
CA ALA A 10 -6.15 3.67 21.63
C ALA A 10 -6.81 2.28 21.62
N PRO A 11 -7.02 1.63 20.47
CA PRO A 11 -7.62 0.30 20.43
C PRO A 11 -6.74 -0.72 21.15
N ALA A 12 -7.34 -1.71 21.84
CA ALA A 12 -6.64 -2.75 22.60
C ALA A 12 -5.59 -3.55 21.81
N TRP A 13 -5.61 -3.53 20.47
CA TRP A 13 -4.59 -4.17 19.64
C TRP A 13 -3.25 -3.41 19.63
N TRP A 14 -3.21 -2.15 20.07
CA TRP A 14 -2.01 -1.30 20.06
C TRP A 14 -0.95 -1.76 21.07
N GLU A 15 -1.37 -2.29 22.21
CA GLU A 15 -0.48 -2.73 23.30
C GLU A 15 0.32 -3.98 22.96
N ILE A 16 -0.10 -4.77 21.97
CA ILE A 16 0.43 -6.12 21.74
C ILE A 16 1.76 -6.12 20.95
N ASP A 17 2.11 -5.04 20.23
CA ASP A 17 3.23 -5.06 19.28
C ASP A 17 4.31 -3.98 19.45
N ASN A 18 4.04 -2.91 20.20
CA ASN A 18 5.01 -1.81 20.38
C ASN A 18 5.90 -1.96 21.61
N HIS A 19 5.77 -3.07 22.34
CA HIS A 19 6.26 -3.19 23.71
C HIS A 19 7.79 -3.34 23.88
N GLU A 20 8.58 -3.29 22.80
CA GLU A 20 10.03 -3.47 22.91
C GLU A 20 10.90 -2.21 22.66
N LYS A 21 10.34 -1.02 22.40
CA LYS A 21 11.15 0.22 22.36
C LYS A 21 10.55 1.49 22.97
N SER A 22 9.35 1.47 23.56
CA SER A 22 8.82 2.63 24.31
C SER A 22 8.88 2.44 25.82
N LEU A 23 10.05 2.10 26.38
CA LEU A 23 10.28 2.36 27.80
C LEU A 23 10.49 3.88 27.97
N GLY A 24 9.39 4.64 28.01
CA GLY A 24 9.42 6.04 28.43
C GLY A 24 8.54 7.05 27.67
N SER A 25 7.85 6.66 26.59
CA SER A 25 6.95 7.59 25.86
C SER A 25 5.53 7.04 25.81
N GLU A 26 4.55 7.90 26.08
CA GLU A 26 3.13 7.58 25.86
C GLU A 26 2.93 7.02 24.44
N PRO A 27 2.03 6.03 24.26
CA PRO A 27 1.71 5.53 22.94
C PRO A 27 1.23 6.70 22.05
N PRO A 28 1.79 6.90 20.84
CA PRO A 28 1.32 7.93 19.93
C PRO A 28 -0.18 7.80 19.71
N GLN A 29 -0.90 8.92 19.84
CA GLN A 29 -2.35 8.92 19.71
C GLN A 29 -2.75 8.38 18.33
N VAL A 30 -3.52 7.28 18.31
CA VAL A 30 -4.06 6.70 17.09
C VAL A 30 -5.24 7.54 16.63
N GLN A 31 -5.05 8.34 15.58
CA GLN A 31 -6.15 9.07 14.97
C GLN A 31 -7.13 8.09 14.33
N VAL A 32 -8.34 8.05 14.87
CA VAL A 32 -9.46 7.30 14.32
C VAL A 32 -10.08 8.07 13.15
N ILE A 33 -10.30 7.38 12.03
CA ILE A 33 -10.95 7.94 10.85
C ILE A 33 -12.38 7.39 10.79
N SER A 34 -13.34 8.25 11.12
CA SER A 34 -14.77 7.91 11.14
C SER A 34 -15.41 7.92 9.75
N GLU A 35 -14.89 8.73 8.83
CA GLU A 35 -15.43 8.85 7.47
C GLU A 35 -15.04 7.66 6.60
N ARG A 36 -16.06 6.95 6.12
CA ARG A 36 -15.93 5.89 5.11
C ARG A 36 -16.73 6.27 3.88
N TYR A 37 -16.23 5.85 2.72
CA TYR A 37 -17.01 5.91 1.49
C TYR A 37 -18.20 4.95 1.59
N SER A 38 -19.31 5.31 0.95
CA SER A 38 -20.54 4.49 0.94
C SER A 38 -21.42 4.84 -0.26
N GLY A 39 -22.27 3.91 -0.68
CA GLY A 39 -23.21 4.12 -1.78
C GLY A 39 -22.54 4.04 -3.15
N ILE A 40 -23.08 4.75 -4.14
CA ILE A 40 -22.60 4.72 -5.53
C ILE A 40 -21.71 5.94 -5.82
N ARG A 41 -20.55 5.69 -6.42
CA ARG A 41 -19.65 6.74 -6.89
C ARG A 41 -20.16 7.31 -8.21
N ARG A 42 -20.39 8.63 -8.25
CA ARG A 42 -20.99 9.30 -9.41
C ARG A 42 -20.13 9.23 -10.68
N GLN A 43 -18.80 9.23 -10.53
CA GLN A 43 -17.85 9.28 -11.65
C GLN A 43 -17.82 7.99 -12.48
N ASP A 44 -18.15 6.84 -11.88
CA ASP A 44 -18.10 5.55 -12.56
C ASP A 44 -19.38 4.71 -12.41
N GLY A 45 -20.38 5.20 -11.67
CA GLY A 45 -21.64 4.51 -11.44
C GLY A 45 -21.52 3.22 -10.60
N ARG A 46 -20.35 2.94 -10.02
CA ARG A 46 -20.08 1.71 -9.26
C ARG A 46 -20.22 1.96 -7.76
N SER A 47 -20.65 0.93 -7.04
CA SER A 47 -20.69 0.97 -5.57
C SER A 47 -19.28 1.18 -5.00
N TYR A 48 -19.15 1.98 -3.95
CA TYR A 48 -17.93 2.03 -3.14
C TYR A 48 -17.61 0.72 -2.44
N GLY A 49 -18.57 -0.21 -2.36
CA GLY A 49 -18.39 -1.50 -1.71
C GLY A 49 -18.77 -1.49 -0.24
N GLU A 50 -18.51 -2.61 0.41
CA GLU A 50 -18.89 -2.84 1.81
C GLU A 50 -17.64 -3.08 2.68
N PRO A 51 -17.68 -2.67 3.96
CA PRO A 51 -16.67 -3.09 4.92
C PRO A 51 -16.65 -4.62 5.03
N VAL A 52 -15.46 -5.21 5.09
CA VAL A 52 -15.32 -6.66 5.32
C VAL A 52 -15.28 -7.01 6.81
N ASN A 53 -15.14 -6.00 7.68
CA ASN A 53 -15.18 -6.15 9.13
C ASN A 53 -15.64 -4.83 9.80
N ASN A 54 -15.95 -4.91 11.11
CA ASN A 54 -16.41 -3.79 11.93
C ASN A 54 -15.28 -3.14 12.75
N LYS A 55 -14.00 -3.45 12.47
CA LYS A 55 -12.88 -2.85 13.17
C LYS A 55 -12.78 -1.36 12.84
N VAL A 56 -12.22 -0.60 13.77
CA VAL A 56 -11.96 0.84 13.62
C VAL A 56 -10.90 1.08 12.55
N VAL A 57 -11.08 2.14 11.75
CA VAL A 57 -10.05 2.57 10.79
C VAL A 57 -9.11 3.54 11.49
N ALA A 58 -7.84 3.16 11.57
CA ALA A 58 -6.75 3.95 12.16
C ALA A 58 -5.95 4.66 11.07
N SER A 59 -5.40 5.83 11.42
CA SER A 59 -4.36 6.50 10.65
C SER A 59 -3.02 5.78 10.75
N GLY A 60 -2.33 5.65 9.63
CA GLY A 60 -1.01 5.05 9.50
C GLY A 60 0.16 5.99 9.73
N MET A 61 -0.08 7.26 10.04
CA MET A 61 0.99 8.28 10.11
C MET A 61 2.04 8.02 11.19
N HIS A 62 1.70 7.26 12.24
CA HIS A 62 2.60 6.88 13.32
C HIS A 62 2.96 5.37 13.30
N LEU A 63 2.66 4.67 12.20
CA LEU A 63 2.88 3.23 12.03
C LEU A 63 4.15 2.98 11.21
N PHE A 64 5.31 3.24 11.84
CA PHE A 64 6.63 3.17 11.20
C PHE A 64 7.68 2.41 12.03
N VAL A 65 7.28 1.79 13.15
CA VAL A 65 8.16 0.90 13.92
C VAL A 65 8.03 -0.50 13.33
N TYR A 66 9.10 -0.99 12.73
CA TYR A 66 9.12 -2.28 12.05
C TYR A 66 10.32 -3.11 12.50
N LYS A 67 10.11 -4.42 12.65
CA LYS A 67 11.15 -5.43 12.75
C LYS A 67 10.87 -6.49 11.68
N PRO A 68 11.87 -6.96 10.92
CA PRO A 68 11.67 -8.03 9.95
C PRO A 68 11.07 -9.26 10.63
N ASP A 69 9.90 -9.67 10.15
CA ASP A 69 9.18 -10.85 10.62
C ASP A 69 9.17 -11.92 9.52
N ASN A 70 9.57 -13.13 9.87
CA ASN A 70 9.58 -14.28 8.97
C ASN A 70 9.03 -15.53 9.68
N ARG A 71 8.14 -15.34 10.66
CA ARG A 71 7.53 -16.44 11.42
C ARG A 71 6.52 -17.23 10.59
N ASP A 72 5.77 -16.55 9.72
CA ASP A 72 4.79 -17.15 8.80
C ASP A 72 5.10 -16.79 7.33
N PRO A 73 6.22 -17.27 6.73
CA PRO A 73 6.63 -16.87 5.40
C PRO A 73 5.57 -17.17 4.35
N GLY A 74 5.26 -16.17 3.52
CA GLY A 74 4.35 -16.26 2.39
C GLY A 74 2.86 -16.29 2.75
N LYS A 75 2.52 -16.12 4.03
CA LYS A 75 1.13 -16.06 4.50
C LYS A 75 0.40 -14.92 3.79
N LYS A 76 -0.74 -15.23 3.18
CA LYS A 76 -1.55 -14.24 2.46
C LYS A 76 -2.35 -13.40 3.45
N PRO A 77 -2.56 -12.10 3.16
CA PRO A 77 -3.51 -11.29 3.92
C PRO A 77 -4.91 -11.92 3.88
N GLU A 78 -5.51 -12.15 5.05
CA GLU A 78 -6.91 -12.60 5.14
C GLU A 78 -7.88 -11.50 4.70
N ASP A 79 -7.51 -10.25 4.96
CA ASP A 79 -8.25 -9.05 4.57
C ASP A 79 -7.32 -8.06 3.89
N ILE A 80 -7.24 -8.12 2.56
CA ILE A 80 -6.48 -7.11 1.79
C ILE A 80 -7.28 -5.85 1.47
N TRP A 81 -8.61 -5.89 1.67
CA TRP A 81 -9.49 -4.79 1.31
C TRP A 81 -9.37 -3.68 2.33
N SER A 82 -9.64 -3.98 3.60
CA SER A 82 -9.73 -2.98 4.66
C SER A 82 -8.48 -2.87 5.53
N ALA A 83 -7.53 -3.79 5.42
CA ALA A 83 -6.28 -3.77 6.19
C ALA A 83 -5.52 -2.44 6.04
N PHE A 84 -5.39 -1.95 4.80
CA PHE A 84 -4.91 -0.60 4.53
C PHE A 84 -5.49 -0.05 3.23
N SER A 85 -5.56 1.26 3.07
CA SER A 85 -5.93 1.97 1.85
C SER A 85 -5.39 3.39 1.90
N GLN A 86 -5.46 4.09 0.77
CA GLN A 86 -5.18 5.52 0.72
C GLN A 86 -6.21 6.32 1.54
N TRP A 87 -5.78 7.42 2.15
CA TRP A 87 -6.70 8.35 2.79
C TRP A 87 -7.08 9.53 1.90
N ASN A 88 -6.18 10.52 1.76
CA ASN A 88 -6.43 11.77 1.03
C ASN A 88 -5.27 12.16 0.10
N GLN A 89 -4.45 11.17 -0.26
CA GLN A 89 -3.35 11.31 -1.22
C GLN A 89 -3.68 10.58 -2.52
N ASP A 90 -3.08 11.03 -3.62
CA ASP A 90 -3.25 10.44 -4.95
C ASP A 90 -2.30 9.24 -5.17
N ASN A 91 -2.15 8.39 -4.14
CA ASN A 91 -1.26 7.22 -4.16
C ASN A 91 -1.97 5.89 -4.46
N CYS A 92 -3.15 5.93 -5.10
CA CYS A 92 -3.92 4.73 -5.45
C CYS A 92 -3.11 3.67 -6.21
N VAL A 93 -2.24 4.13 -7.12
CA VAL A 93 -1.36 3.26 -7.93
C VAL A 93 -0.37 2.51 -7.04
N SER A 94 0.27 3.21 -6.11
CA SER A 94 1.20 2.62 -5.15
C SER A 94 0.48 1.62 -4.25
N VAL A 95 -0.69 1.99 -3.70
CA VAL A 95 -1.50 1.09 -2.86
C VAL A 95 -1.91 -0.17 -3.61
N ALA A 96 -2.40 -0.04 -4.85
CA ALA A 96 -2.77 -1.18 -5.68
C ALA A 96 -1.59 -2.12 -5.96
N ALA A 97 -0.42 -1.58 -6.28
CA ALA A 97 0.79 -2.37 -6.51
C ALA A 97 1.25 -3.12 -5.23
N ILE A 98 1.22 -2.47 -4.07
CA ILE A 98 1.57 -3.09 -2.78
C ILE A 98 0.59 -4.21 -2.45
N LYS A 99 -0.72 -3.96 -2.58
CA LYS A 99 -1.74 -4.99 -2.32
C LYS A 99 -1.60 -6.18 -3.25
N MET A 100 -1.37 -5.94 -4.54
CA MET A 100 -1.12 -6.99 -5.52
C MET A 100 0.12 -7.82 -5.14
N ALA A 101 1.21 -7.17 -4.74
CA ALA A 101 2.43 -7.85 -4.30
C ALA A 101 2.19 -8.67 -3.02
N MET A 102 1.46 -8.13 -2.05
CA MET A 102 1.14 -8.84 -0.80
C MET A 102 0.28 -10.09 -1.05
N MET A 103 -0.72 -9.98 -1.93
CA MET A 103 -1.54 -11.13 -2.32
C MET A 103 -0.75 -12.19 -3.10
N GLN A 104 0.25 -11.77 -3.89
CA GLN A 104 1.08 -12.71 -4.65
C GLN A 104 2.14 -13.39 -3.79
N PHE A 105 2.80 -12.66 -2.89
CA PHE A 105 3.98 -13.16 -2.17
C PHE A 105 3.71 -13.42 -0.70
N GLY A 106 3.09 -12.49 0.01
CA GLY A 106 2.71 -12.61 1.42
C GLY A 106 2.53 -11.24 2.08
N GLU A 107 1.98 -11.20 3.28
CA GLU A 107 1.60 -9.95 3.96
C GLU A 107 2.78 -9.14 4.50
N GLN A 108 3.97 -9.72 4.65
CA GLN A 108 5.14 -9.05 5.23
C GLN A 108 6.06 -8.45 4.15
N PRO A 109 6.84 -7.38 4.44
CA PRO A 109 7.87 -6.88 3.53
C PRO A 109 8.93 -7.93 3.17
N THR A 110 9.23 -8.85 4.09
CA THR A 110 10.08 -10.05 3.90
C THR A 110 9.53 -11.04 2.88
N ASP A 111 8.22 -11.05 2.65
CA ASP A 111 7.59 -11.85 1.59
C ASP A 111 7.63 -11.14 0.24
N VAL A 112 7.35 -9.83 0.23
CA VAL A 112 7.30 -9.03 -1.00
C VAL A 112 8.68 -8.90 -1.64
N PHE A 113 9.70 -8.58 -0.85
CA PHE A 113 11.08 -8.45 -1.31
C PHE A 113 11.83 -9.80 -1.24
N LYS A 114 13.01 -9.86 -1.87
CA LYS A 114 13.85 -11.07 -1.84
C LYS A 114 14.55 -11.23 -0.48
N GLU A 115 14.95 -10.12 0.13
CA GLU A 115 15.53 -10.08 1.49
C GLU A 115 15.25 -8.72 2.12
N VAL A 116 14.94 -8.72 3.43
CA VAL A 116 14.90 -7.51 4.27
C VAL A 116 15.72 -7.80 5.52
N ARG A 117 16.88 -7.16 5.65
CA ARG A 117 17.81 -7.36 6.76
C ARG A 117 17.92 -6.09 7.59
N GLU A 118 17.67 -6.21 8.90
CA GLU A 118 17.96 -5.12 9.84
C GLU A 118 19.48 -4.88 9.92
N VAL A 119 19.86 -3.62 9.86
CA VAL A 119 21.25 -3.16 9.95
C VAL A 119 21.30 -1.90 10.83
N PRO A 120 22.46 -1.46 11.32
CA PRO A 120 22.55 -0.23 12.10
C PRO A 120 21.95 0.96 11.34
N GLY A 121 20.89 1.57 11.89
CA GLY A 121 20.23 2.75 11.33
C GLY A 121 19.03 2.49 10.41
N GLY A 122 18.72 1.23 10.07
CA GLY A 122 17.56 0.90 9.25
C GLY A 122 17.60 -0.51 8.65
N PHE A 123 17.30 -0.63 7.36
CA PHE A 123 17.19 -1.92 6.67
C PHE A 123 17.95 -1.92 5.35
N GLN A 124 18.66 -3.02 5.11
CA GLN A 124 19.16 -3.37 3.79
C GLN A 124 18.13 -4.28 3.12
N VAL A 125 17.61 -3.84 1.98
CA VAL A 125 16.59 -4.57 1.20
C VAL A 125 17.17 -5.01 -0.12
N THR A 126 16.90 -6.25 -0.50
CA THR A 126 17.20 -6.80 -1.83
C THR A 126 15.88 -7.08 -2.52
N LEU A 127 15.66 -6.44 -3.68
CA LEU A 127 14.46 -6.61 -4.49
C LEU A 127 14.53 -7.91 -5.30
N ARG A 128 13.40 -8.33 -5.86
CA ARG A 128 13.31 -9.57 -6.66
C ARG A 128 14.06 -9.49 -8.00
N ASN A 129 14.33 -8.29 -8.50
CA ASN A 129 15.21 -8.03 -9.64
C ASN A 129 16.70 -7.93 -9.26
N ASN A 130 17.07 -8.21 -8.00
CA ASN A 130 18.40 -8.08 -7.41
C ASN A 130 18.94 -6.64 -7.25
N GLU A 131 18.11 -5.61 -7.47
CA GLU A 131 18.47 -4.27 -7.02
C GLU A 131 18.44 -4.19 -5.49
N THR A 132 19.23 -3.27 -4.93
CA THR A 132 19.38 -3.13 -3.48
C THR A 132 19.06 -1.70 -3.02
N ALA A 133 18.33 -1.59 -1.93
CA ALA A 133 17.97 -0.33 -1.30
C ALA A 133 18.36 -0.35 0.18
N TYR A 134 19.10 0.65 0.63
CA TYR A 134 19.25 0.94 2.04
C TYR A 134 18.22 2.01 2.43
N VAL A 135 17.36 1.68 3.39
CA VAL A 135 16.33 2.58 3.92
C VAL A 135 16.58 2.86 5.39
N THR A 136 16.48 4.11 5.79
CA THR A 136 16.70 4.52 7.18
C THR A 136 15.40 4.57 7.97
N GLN A 137 15.51 4.54 9.30
CA GLN A 137 14.34 4.74 10.18
C GLN A 137 13.66 6.11 9.94
N ALA A 138 14.43 7.16 9.68
CA ALA A 138 13.90 8.50 9.41
C ALA A 138 13.12 8.57 8.08
N GLU A 139 13.56 7.81 7.07
CA GLU A 139 12.83 7.72 5.80
C GLU A 139 11.53 6.93 5.94
N LEU A 140 11.51 5.92 6.81
CA LEU A 140 10.30 5.18 7.13
C LEU A 140 9.27 6.05 7.85
N GLU A 141 9.71 6.85 8.83
CA GLU A 141 8.86 7.85 9.50
C GLU A 141 8.32 8.89 8.51
N MET A 142 9.18 9.46 7.66
CA MET A 142 8.78 10.40 6.62
C MET A 142 7.75 9.79 5.66
N THR A 143 7.92 8.51 5.31
CA THR A 143 6.99 7.77 4.45
C THR A 143 5.62 7.63 5.10
N ALA A 144 5.55 7.20 6.36
CA ALA A 144 4.29 7.04 7.07
C ALA A 144 3.50 8.36 7.14
N MET A 145 4.18 9.47 7.42
CA MET A 145 3.57 10.80 7.43
C MET A 145 3.09 11.27 6.06
N ALA A 146 3.83 10.97 4.99
CA ALA A 146 3.52 11.47 3.64
C ALA A 146 2.46 10.63 2.92
N MET A 147 2.57 9.30 2.98
CA MET A 147 1.66 8.36 2.32
C MET A 147 0.25 8.42 2.92
N LYS A 148 0.12 8.76 4.21
CA LYS A 148 -1.16 8.87 4.91
C LYS A 148 -2.07 7.66 4.65
N LEU A 149 -1.49 6.47 4.76
CA LEU A 149 -2.27 5.24 4.70
C LEU A 149 -3.22 5.19 5.89
N LYS A 150 -4.35 4.52 5.72
CA LYS A 150 -5.32 4.23 6.79
C LYS A 150 -5.82 2.81 6.68
N GLY A 151 -6.36 2.23 7.73
CA GLY A 151 -6.96 0.90 7.64
C GLY A 151 -7.29 0.28 8.98
N THR A 152 -7.74 -0.97 8.94
CA THR A 152 -8.16 -1.72 10.12
C THR A 152 -7.09 -2.65 10.67
N ASP A 153 -6.00 -2.84 9.93
CA ASP A 153 -4.87 -3.68 10.33
C ASP A 153 -3.57 -2.84 10.43
N PRO A 154 -3.10 -2.56 11.65
CA PRO A 154 -1.90 -1.77 11.88
C PRO A 154 -0.63 -2.45 11.39
N ARG A 155 -0.54 -3.79 11.47
CA ARG A 155 0.64 -4.52 10.99
C ARG A 155 0.73 -4.44 9.47
N ALA A 156 -0.41 -4.55 8.80
CA ALA A 156 -0.48 -4.38 7.35
C ALA A 156 -0.15 -2.94 6.93
N ILE A 157 -0.63 -1.92 7.67
CA ILE A 157 -0.28 -0.52 7.40
C ILE A 157 1.23 -0.28 7.59
N THR A 158 1.83 -0.77 8.70
CA THR A 158 3.27 -0.69 8.92
C THR A 158 4.04 -1.35 7.78
N SER A 159 3.61 -2.55 7.36
CA SER A 159 4.22 -3.28 6.23
C SER A 159 4.12 -2.49 4.93
N ALA A 160 2.96 -1.91 4.64
CA ALA A 160 2.74 -1.07 3.48
C ALA A 160 3.59 0.22 3.52
N ASN A 161 3.78 0.83 4.70
CA ASN A 161 4.69 1.95 4.87
C ASN A 161 6.14 1.54 4.57
N VAL A 162 6.63 0.41 5.10
CA VAL A 162 7.98 -0.12 4.80
C VAL A 162 8.17 -0.35 3.30
N ILE A 163 7.22 -1.03 2.66
CA ILE A 163 7.25 -1.30 1.22
C ILE A 163 7.27 0.02 0.43
N SER A 164 6.46 1.01 0.83
CA SER A 164 6.44 2.34 0.23
C SER A 164 7.78 3.08 0.38
N THR A 165 8.47 2.93 1.52
CA THR A 165 9.80 3.53 1.74
C THR A 165 10.82 2.95 0.78
N VAL A 166 10.78 1.63 0.55
CA VAL A 166 11.65 0.97 -0.44
C VAL A 166 11.33 1.45 -1.85
N MET A 167 10.05 1.55 -2.22
CA MET A 167 9.64 2.09 -3.52
C MET A 167 10.15 3.52 -3.75
N ALA A 168 10.04 4.40 -2.74
CA ALA A 168 10.55 5.77 -2.80
C ALA A 168 12.09 5.82 -2.88
N LYS A 169 12.78 4.90 -2.20
CA LYS A 169 14.24 4.78 -2.26
C LYS A 169 14.73 4.34 -3.65
N VAL A 170 14.07 3.37 -4.26
CA VAL A 170 14.36 2.94 -5.64
C VAL A 170 14.11 4.08 -6.62
N GLU A 171 13.00 4.82 -6.46
CA GLU A 171 12.72 5.99 -7.28
C GLU A 171 13.77 7.09 -7.10
N GLN A 172 14.22 7.35 -5.86
CA GLN A 172 15.29 8.31 -5.57
C GLN A 172 16.58 7.94 -6.32
N GLN A 173 16.98 6.67 -6.27
CA GLN A 173 18.17 6.17 -6.97
C GLN A 173 18.03 6.32 -8.49
N LYS A 174 16.86 5.99 -9.04
CA LYS A 174 16.55 6.14 -10.47
C LYS A 174 16.62 7.60 -10.90
N LEU A 175 15.88 8.49 -10.24
CA LEU A 175 15.86 9.92 -10.56
C LEU A 175 17.25 10.56 -10.42
N SER A 176 18.02 10.15 -9.41
CA SER A 176 19.39 10.66 -9.23
C SER A 176 20.29 10.32 -10.43
N LYS A 177 20.17 9.10 -10.95
CA LYS A 177 20.90 8.65 -12.15
C LYS A 177 20.43 9.39 -13.40
N GLU A 178 19.11 9.45 -13.63
CA GLU A 178 18.51 10.08 -14.82
C GLU A 178 18.81 11.58 -14.90
N GLN A 179 18.82 12.27 -13.76
CA GLN A 179 19.05 13.71 -13.70
C GLN A 179 20.52 14.09 -13.45
N ASN A 180 21.40 13.10 -13.33
CA ASN A 180 22.83 13.29 -13.02
C ASN A 180 23.07 14.24 -11.81
N ARG A 181 22.26 14.10 -10.75
CA ARG A 181 22.35 14.87 -9.51
C ARG A 181 21.86 14.07 -8.30
N SER A 182 22.14 14.55 -7.10
CA SER A 182 21.51 13.99 -5.90
C SER A 182 20.03 14.41 -5.82
N VAL A 183 19.12 13.44 -5.85
CA VAL A 183 17.68 13.65 -5.61
C VAL A 183 17.36 13.37 -4.15
N GLY A 184 16.59 14.24 -3.51
CA GLY A 184 16.18 14.06 -2.12
C GLY A 184 15.13 12.96 -1.97
N PHE A 185 15.12 12.26 -0.83
CA PHE A 185 14.12 11.21 -0.56
C PHE A 185 12.69 11.75 -0.59
N GLY A 186 12.45 12.93 -0.02
CA GLY A 186 11.14 13.58 -0.05
C GLY A 186 10.63 13.91 -1.46
N GLU A 187 11.54 14.25 -2.39
CA GLU A 187 11.19 14.49 -3.80
C GLU A 187 10.73 13.18 -4.47
N ALA A 188 11.46 12.09 -4.25
CA ALA A 188 11.08 10.77 -4.75
C ALA A 188 9.78 10.25 -4.13
N LEU A 189 9.57 10.49 -2.84
CA LEU A 189 8.35 10.12 -2.12
C LEU A 189 7.11 10.87 -2.64
N GLN A 190 7.26 12.11 -3.10
CA GLN A 190 6.16 12.84 -3.76
C GLN A 190 5.71 12.15 -5.05
N VAL A 191 6.61 11.45 -5.76
CA VAL A 191 6.26 10.71 -6.97
C VAL A 191 5.25 9.59 -6.67
N LEU A 192 5.31 8.99 -5.49
CA LEU A 192 4.37 7.93 -5.09
C LEU A 192 2.98 8.47 -4.72
N ASN A 193 2.86 9.78 -4.45
CA ASN A 193 1.64 10.47 -4.01
C ASN A 193 0.95 11.28 -5.12
N ARG A 194 1.22 10.94 -6.39
CA ARG A 194 0.57 11.52 -7.57
C ARG A 194 0.09 10.42 -8.51
N PRO A 195 -0.82 10.71 -9.46
CA PRO A 195 -1.18 9.76 -10.51
C PRO A 195 0.07 9.27 -11.25
N ASP A 196 0.15 7.96 -11.47
CA ASP A 196 1.27 7.29 -12.13
C ASP A 196 0.79 6.04 -12.89
N ALA A 197 1.67 5.42 -13.68
CA ALA A 197 1.37 4.17 -14.37
C ALA A 197 1.64 2.95 -13.46
N LEU A 198 0.69 2.00 -13.42
CA LEU A 198 0.84 0.75 -12.64
C LEU A 198 2.17 0.00 -12.90
N PRO A 199 2.66 -0.14 -14.15
CA PRO A 199 3.96 -0.76 -14.42
C PRO A 199 5.12 -0.06 -13.73
N LEU A 200 5.08 1.28 -13.56
CA LEU A 200 6.14 2.02 -12.88
C LEU A 200 6.13 1.75 -11.37
N ALA A 201 4.95 1.69 -10.75
CA ALA A 201 4.84 1.31 -9.34
C ALA A 201 5.31 -0.14 -9.10
N LEU A 202 4.94 -1.08 -9.97
CA LEU A 202 5.39 -2.48 -9.90
C LEU A 202 6.90 -2.61 -10.19
N ALA A 203 7.47 -1.77 -11.05
CA ALA A 203 8.91 -1.70 -11.27
C ALA A 203 9.68 -1.23 -10.02
N ARG A 204 9.14 -0.25 -9.27
CA ARG A 204 9.74 0.20 -7.98
C ARG A 204 9.74 -0.87 -6.90
N LEU A 205 8.92 -1.92 -7.04
CA LEU A 205 8.93 -3.13 -6.20
C LEU A 205 9.90 -4.21 -6.73
N GLY A 206 10.58 -3.97 -7.86
CA GLY A 206 11.43 -4.96 -8.53
C GLY A 206 10.64 -6.05 -9.24
N LEU A 207 9.37 -5.81 -9.57
CA LEU A 207 8.45 -6.80 -10.15
C LEU A 207 8.21 -6.58 -11.66
N GLY A 208 8.81 -5.56 -12.27
CA GLY A 208 8.49 -5.14 -13.65
C GLY A 208 8.65 -6.25 -14.70
N SER A 209 9.63 -7.16 -14.56
CA SER A 209 9.81 -8.28 -15.49
C SER A 209 8.84 -9.45 -15.27
N MET A 210 8.16 -9.48 -14.12
CA MET A 210 7.25 -10.56 -13.71
C MET A 210 5.78 -10.29 -14.08
N ILE A 211 5.47 -9.08 -14.56
CA ILE A 211 4.11 -8.67 -14.87
C ILE A 211 3.86 -8.66 -16.38
N GLU A 212 2.60 -8.83 -16.74
CA GLU A 212 2.10 -8.66 -18.11
C GLU A 212 0.78 -7.89 -18.10
N MET A 213 0.50 -7.18 -19.19
CA MET A 213 -0.83 -6.63 -19.43
C MET A 213 -1.78 -7.78 -19.78
N VAL A 214 -2.99 -7.75 -19.24
CA VAL A 214 -4.00 -8.78 -19.44
C VAL A 214 -5.35 -8.16 -19.83
N PRO A 215 -6.25 -8.89 -20.49
CA PRO A 215 -7.63 -8.47 -20.64
C PRO A 215 -8.26 -8.24 -19.25
N PRO A 216 -9.01 -7.15 -19.01
CA PRO A 216 -9.64 -6.91 -17.72
C PRO A 216 -10.64 -8.01 -17.32
N GLU A 217 -11.16 -8.76 -18.29
CA GLU A 217 -11.99 -9.95 -18.08
C GLU A 217 -11.26 -11.05 -17.30
N ASP A 218 -9.93 -11.16 -17.43
CA ASP A 218 -9.15 -12.10 -16.61
C ASP A 218 -9.31 -11.76 -15.12
N LEU A 219 -9.25 -10.47 -14.78
CA LEU A 219 -9.40 -10.01 -13.39
C LEU A 219 -10.81 -10.25 -12.88
N LEU A 220 -11.84 -9.97 -13.71
CA LEU A 220 -13.23 -10.27 -13.41
C LEU A 220 -13.45 -11.77 -13.14
N ASN A 221 -12.79 -12.63 -13.91
CA ASN A 221 -12.85 -14.09 -13.77
C ASN A 221 -11.99 -14.64 -12.63
N GLY A 222 -11.43 -13.78 -11.78
CA GLY A 222 -10.75 -14.19 -10.55
C GLY A 222 -9.23 -14.19 -10.60
N ARG A 223 -8.60 -13.84 -11.74
CA ARG A 223 -7.15 -13.69 -11.81
C ARG A 223 -6.72 -12.53 -10.90
N LEU A 224 -5.76 -12.78 -10.02
CA LEU A 224 -5.15 -11.73 -9.22
C LEU A 224 -4.43 -10.72 -10.14
N GLY A 225 -4.70 -9.43 -9.93
CA GLY A 225 -4.01 -8.37 -10.66
C GLY A 225 -4.40 -6.99 -10.17
N ALA A 226 -3.84 -5.97 -10.79
CA ALA A 226 -4.19 -4.58 -10.55
C ALA A 226 -4.61 -3.93 -11.86
N PHE A 227 -5.45 -2.90 -11.79
CA PHE A 227 -5.89 -2.17 -12.96
C PHE A 227 -6.00 -0.68 -12.67
N SER A 228 -5.97 0.12 -13.74
CA SER A 228 -6.25 1.54 -13.72
C SER A 228 -7.45 1.84 -14.62
N SER A 229 -8.42 2.61 -14.12
CA SER A 229 -9.50 3.14 -14.93
C SER A 229 -9.11 4.47 -15.57
N GLY A 230 -9.48 4.67 -16.83
CA GLY A 230 -9.25 5.92 -17.56
C GLY A 230 -9.94 7.15 -16.98
N VAL A 231 -9.56 8.32 -17.48
CA VAL A 231 -9.98 9.64 -16.97
C VAL A 231 -11.51 9.82 -17.00
N LYS A 232 -12.20 9.26 -18.01
CA LYS A 232 -13.66 9.37 -18.17
C LYS A 232 -14.45 8.84 -16.97
N ASN A 233 -13.90 7.85 -16.26
CA ASN A 233 -14.55 7.19 -15.12
C ASN A 233 -14.01 7.70 -13.77
N GLY A 234 -13.40 8.89 -13.74
CA GLY A 234 -12.75 9.45 -12.56
C GLY A 234 -11.59 8.58 -12.09
N SER A 235 -10.50 8.58 -12.86
CA SER A 235 -9.24 7.84 -12.66
C SER A 235 -9.04 7.25 -11.27
N HIS A 236 -8.91 5.93 -11.19
CA HIS A 236 -8.58 5.20 -9.98
C HIS A 236 -7.78 3.95 -10.35
N SER A 237 -6.79 3.62 -9.54
CA SER A 237 -6.06 2.35 -9.65
C SER A 237 -6.35 1.49 -8.44
N SER A 238 -6.61 0.21 -8.67
CA SER A 238 -7.03 -0.73 -7.64
C SER A 238 -6.50 -2.14 -7.92
N VAL A 239 -6.53 -2.99 -6.89
CA VAL A 239 -6.30 -4.42 -6.99
C VAL A 239 -7.63 -5.17 -7.21
N SER A 240 -7.61 -6.20 -8.06
CA SER A 240 -8.64 -7.21 -8.15
C SER A 240 -8.20 -8.48 -7.41
N VAL A 241 -9.06 -8.97 -6.53
CA VAL A 241 -8.85 -10.22 -5.79
C VAL A 241 -10.11 -11.06 -5.89
N GLY A 242 -10.01 -12.23 -6.52
CA GLY A 242 -11.14 -13.15 -6.67
C GLY A 242 -12.31 -12.55 -7.45
N GLY A 243 -12.04 -11.71 -8.46
CA GLY A 243 -13.07 -11.09 -9.29
C GLY A 243 -13.68 -9.84 -8.69
N LYS A 244 -13.16 -9.34 -7.57
CA LYS A 244 -13.67 -8.17 -6.87
C LYS A 244 -12.65 -7.06 -6.79
N GLU A 245 -13.08 -5.85 -7.11
CA GLU A 245 -12.29 -4.62 -6.95
C GLU A 245 -12.15 -4.23 -5.47
N GLU A 246 -10.98 -3.72 -5.10
CA GLU A 246 -10.80 -3.00 -3.85
C GLU A 246 -11.14 -1.50 -4.00
N ARG A 247 -11.92 -0.92 -3.09
CA ARG A 247 -12.37 0.47 -3.23
C ARG A 247 -12.15 1.26 -1.95
N TRP A 248 -11.03 1.97 -1.87
CA TRP A 248 -10.67 2.88 -0.76
C TRP A 248 -10.80 2.28 0.65
N GLY A 249 -10.49 1.00 0.81
CA GLY A 249 -10.60 0.26 2.06
C GLY A 249 -11.82 -0.66 2.15
N LEU A 250 -12.58 -0.80 1.08
CA LEU A 250 -13.82 -1.57 1.02
C LEU A 250 -13.73 -2.68 -0.02
N ARG A 251 -14.51 -3.74 0.17
CA ARG A 251 -14.68 -4.77 -0.85
C ARG A 251 -15.76 -4.34 -1.81
N GLY A 252 -15.34 -3.95 -3.01
CA GLY A 252 -16.21 -3.54 -4.09
C GLY A 252 -16.98 -4.68 -4.73
N GLY A 253 -17.69 -4.32 -5.80
CA GLY A 253 -18.37 -5.27 -6.69
C GLY A 253 -17.40 -5.98 -7.63
N PRO A 254 -17.94 -6.58 -8.71
CA PRO A 254 -17.13 -7.21 -9.75
C PRO A 254 -16.06 -6.27 -10.31
N SER A 255 -14.88 -6.79 -10.63
CA SER A 255 -13.82 -6.00 -11.28
C SER A 255 -14.33 -5.38 -12.58
N PRO A 256 -13.97 -4.12 -12.87
CA PRO A 256 -14.44 -3.45 -14.06
C PRO A 256 -13.79 -4.04 -15.32
N THR A 257 -14.54 -3.97 -16.41
CA THR A 257 -14.09 -4.30 -17.77
C THR A 257 -14.39 -3.15 -18.72
N GLY A 258 -13.94 -3.27 -19.98
CA GLY A 258 -14.14 -2.27 -21.02
C GLY A 258 -12.86 -1.55 -21.45
N GLU A 259 -12.97 -0.76 -22.52
CA GLU A 259 -11.84 -0.20 -23.27
C GLU A 259 -10.96 0.77 -22.46
N ASP A 260 -11.53 1.40 -21.42
CA ASP A 260 -10.82 2.35 -20.55
C ASP A 260 -10.22 1.67 -19.29
N ILE A 261 -10.14 0.34 -19.25
CA ILE A 261 -9.53 -0.42 -18.14
C ILE A 261 -8.22 -1.05 -18.58
N TYR A 262 -7.12 -0.63 -17.95
CA TYR A 262 -5.78 -1.16 -18.19
C TYR A 262 -5.41 -2.10 -17.06
N ALA A 263 -5.40 -3.40 -17.32
CA ALA A 263 -5.16 -4.44 -16.31
C ALA A 263 -3.79 -5.09 -16.46
N TYR A 264 -3.17 -5.40 -15.32
CA TYR A 264 -1.88 -6.08 -15.21
C TYR A 264 -1.98 -7.22 -14.20
N ALA A 265 -1.36 -8.35 -14.53
CA ALA A 265 -1.25 -9.51 -13.65
C ALA A 265 0.18 -10.06 -13.66
N PHE A 266 0.50 -10.94 -12.72
CA PHE A 266 1.73 -11.73 -12.82
C PHE A 266 1.65 -12.68 -14.03
N LYS A 267 2.77 -12.82 -14.73
CA LYS A 267 2.93 -13.81 -15.80
C LYS A 267 2.67 -15.20 -15.25
N LYS A 268 1.96 -16.02 -16.02
CA LYS A 268 1.82 -17.44 -15.72
C LYS A 268 3.19 -18.09 -15.81
N SER A 269 3.62 -18.74 -14.73
CA SER A 269 4.82 -19.58 -14.68
C SER A 269 4.61 -20.91 -15.39
#